data_AF-A0A2T9ZRY5-F1
#
_entry.id   AF-A0A2T9ZRY5-F1
#
_cell.length_a   1.000
_cell.length_b   1.000
_cell.length_c   1.000
_cell.angle_alpha   90.00
_cell.angle_beta   90.00
_cell.angle_gamma   90.00
#
_symmetry.space_group_name_H-M   'P 1'
#
loop_
_entity.id
_entity.type
_entity.pdbx_description
1 polymer ?
#
loop_
_entity_poly.entity_id
_entity_poly.type
_entity_poly.pdbx_seq_one_letter_code
_entity_poly.pdbx_strand_id
1 'polypeptide(L)'
;MSASPISKEIALRIGLAARELPDTDPGRLLRVLNDAIGLPPTVKRLEKLTVEVLKSAGDGEFADMDKAAVKSALACLKGENEISAEPLPESEAYAEGEMPNSIRVAFASNKGEMLDGHFGSCRRFLIYQVSSDSSRLIDIRAVEQR
;
A
#
# COMPACT_ATOMS: atom_id res chain seq x y z
N MET A 1 -10.55 14.88 -25.53
CA MET A 1 -10.14 13.82 -24.59
C MET A 1 -10.41 14.34 -23.18
N SER A 2 -11.43 13.80 -22.51
CA SER A 2 -11.84 14.28 -21.19
C SER A 2 -10.76 13.92 -20.17
N ALA A 3 -10.13 14.93 -19.56
CA ALA A 3 -9.22 14.68 -18.45
C ALA A 3 -10.03 14.08 -17.30
N SER A 4 -9.72 12.85 -16.89
CA SER A 4 -10.35 12.25 -15.71
C SER A 4 -10.12 13.17 -14.51
N PRO A 5 -11.18 13.59 -13.80
CA PRO A 5 -11.06 14.55 -12.69
C PRO A 5 -10.31 14.00 -11.47
N ILE A 6 -9.96 12.71 -11.49
CA ILE A 6 -9.28 11.97 -10.43
C ILE A 6 -8.09 11.22 -11.04
N SER A 7 -6.94 11.22 -10.35
CA SER A 7 -5.76 10.45 -10.78
C SER A 7 -6.01 8.94 -10.64
N LYS A 8 -5.32 8.13 -11.46
CA LYS A 8 -5.41 6.65 -11.37
C LYS A 8 -5.10 6.14 -9.96
N GLU A 9 -4.13 6.75 -9.29
CA GLU A 9 -3.74 6.42 -7.93
C GLU A 9 -4.88 6.66 -6.93
N ILE A 10 -5.54 7.82 -7.00
CA ILE A 10 -6.67 8.13 -6.11
C ILE A 10 -7.85 7.20 -6.41
N ALA A 11 -8.12 6.89 -7.68
CA ALA A 11 -9.15 5.94 -8.06
C ALA A 11 -8.89 4.53 -7.50
N LEU A 12 -7.63 4.06 -7.53
CA LEU A 12 -7.22 2.79 -6.94
C LEU A 12 -7.43 2.78 -5.42
N ARG A 13 -7.01 3.83 -4.71
CA ARG A 13 -7.20 3.96 -3.26
C ARG A 13 -8.69 3.88 -2.86
N ILE A 14 -9.56 4.53 -3.63
CA ILE A 14 -11.02 4.48 -3.41
C ILE A 14 -11.56 3.06 -3.65
N GLY A 15 -11.13 2.39 -4.72
CA GLY A 15 -11.56 1.02 -5.01
C GLY A 15 -11.15 0.02 -3.91
N LEU A 16 -9.94 0.17 -3.38
CA LEU A 16 -9.45 -0.66 -2.28
C LEU A 16 -10.18 -0.36 -0.97
N ALA A 17 -10.39 0.92 -0.66
CA ALA A 17 -11.14 1.33 0.51
C ALA A 17 -12.58 0.78 0.52
N ALA A 18 -13.24 0.76 -0.64
CA ALA A 18 -14.57 0.19 -0.77
C ALA A 18 -14.59 -1.33 -0.46
N ARG A 19 -13.54 -2.07 -0.84
CA ARG A 19 -13.42 -3.51 -0.56
C ARG A 19 -13.25 -3.83 0.93
N GLU A 20 -12.65 -2.92 1.70
CA GLU A 20 -12.49 -3.08 3.16
C GLU A 20 -13.80 -2.84 3.92
N LEU A 21 -14.83 -2.31 3.25
CA LEU A 21 -16.13 -2.00 3.82
C LEU A 21 -17.17 -3.07 3.41
N PRO A 22 -17.95 -3.63 4.36
CA PRO A 22 -19.01 -4.57 4.02
C PRO A 22 -20.03 -3.95 3.07
N ASP A 23 -20.43 -4.71 2.05
CA ASP A 23 -21.47 -4.37 1.06
C ASP A 23 -21.34 -2.95 0.47
N THR A 24 -20.11 -2.51 0.21
CA THR A 24 -19.81 -1.16 -0.26
C THR A 24 -19.07 -1.20 -1.59
N ASP A 25 -19.68 -0.62 -2.62
CA ASP A 25 -19.04 -0.41 -3.91
C ASP A 25 -18.34 0.97 -3.98
N PRO A 26 -17.40 1.17 -4.93
CA PRO A 26 -16.69 2.45 -5.06
C PRO A 26 -17.60 3.66 -5.31
N GLY A 27 -18.76 3.47 -5.97
CA GLY A 27 -19.74 4.52 -6.22
C GLY A 27 -20.45 4.96 -4.94
N ARG A 28 -20.80 4.00 -4.07
CA ARG A 28 -21.33 4.26 -2.72
C ARG A 28 -20.33 5.06 -1.88
N LEU A 29 -19.07 4.60 -1.82
CA LEU A 29 -18.02 5.33 -1.10
C LEU A 29 -17.77 6.74 -1.68
N LEU A 30 -17.82 6.92 -3.00
CA LEU A 30 -17.67 8.24 -3.63
C LEU A 30 -18.75 9.24 -3.21
N ARG A 31 -20.00 8.79 -2.97
CA ARG A 31 -21.08 9.67 -2.48
C ARG A 31 -20.79 10.17 -1.08
N VAL A 32 -20.37 9.27 -0.19
CA VAL A 32 -19.97 9.62 1.19
C VAL A 32 -18.76 10.55 1.18
N LEU A 33 -17.76 10.30 0.32
CA LEU A 33 -16.60 11.19 0.17
C LEU A 33 -16.98 12.57 -0.38
N ASN A 34 -17.96 12.65 -1.29
CA ASN A 34 -18.46 13.93 -1.78
C ASN A 34 -19.05 14.77 -0.64
N ASP A 35 -19.80 14.15 0.26
CA ASP A 35 -20.35 14.83 1.44
C ASP A 35 -19.25 15.20 2.45
N ALA A 36 -18.32 14.29 2.73
CA ALA A 36 -17.26 14.50 3.72
C ALA A 36 -16.22 15.55 3.33
N ILE A 37 -15.77 15.55 2.08
CA ILE A 37 -14.61 16.36 1.63
C ILE A 37 -14.82 17.09 0.29
N GLY A 38 -15.96 16.87 -0.37
CA GLY A 38 -16.24 17.38 -1.70
C GLY A 38 -15.40 16.71 -2.81
N LEU A 39 -15.97 16.64 -4.02
CA LEU A 39 -15.24 16.20 -5.21
C LEU A 39 -14.50 17.37 -5.89
N PRO A 40 -13.40 17.11 -6.62
CA PRO A 40 -12.70 15.84 -6.74
C PRO A 40 -11.82 15.54 -5.51
N PRO A 41 -11.71 14.28 -5.05
CA PRO A 41 -10.86 13.94 -3.92
C PRO A 41 -9.40 14.22 -4.27
N THR A 42 -8.69 14.86 -3.33
CA THR A 42 -7.26 15.18 -3.44
C THR A 42 -6.52 14.54 -2.27
N VAL A 43 -5.24 14.19 -2.42
CA VAL A 43 -4.40 13.59 -1.36
C VAL A 43 -4.52 14.35 -0.04
N LYS A 44 -4.34 15.67 -0.06
CA LYS A 44 -4.45 16.54 1.14
C LYS A 44 -5.81 16.50 1.85
N ARG A 45 -6.88 16.18 1.13
CA ARG A 45 -8.24 16.08 1.70
C ARG A 45 -8.47 14.70 2.29
N LEU A 46 -7.96 13.66 1.63
CA LEU A 46 -8.02 12.28 2.11
C LEU A 46 -7.21 12.09 3.42
N GLU A 47 -6.05 12.74 3.55
CA GLU A 47 -5.23 12.73 4.77
C GLU A 47 -5.98 13.27 6.01
N LYS A 48 -6.88 14.25 5.81
CA LYS A 48 -7.65 14.90 6.87
C LYS A 48 -8.88 14.10 7.31
N LEU A 49 -9.24 13.02 6.61
CA LEU A 49 -10.38 12.19 6.99
C LEU A 49 -10.10 11.48 8.31
N THR A 50 -11.12 11.45 9.16
CA THR A 50 -11.13 10.71 10.43
C THR A 50 -12.25 9.67 10.40
N VAL A 51 -12.18 8.70 11.32
CA VAL A 51 -13.21 7.67 11.48
C VAL A 51 -14.57 8.32 11.72
N GLU A 52 -14.62 9.36 12.57
CA GLU A 52 -15.87 10.05 12.91
C GLU A 52 -16.48 10.73 11.70
N VAL A 53 -15.69 11.49 10.94
CA VAL A 53 -16.16 12.18 9.72
C VAL A 53 -16.67 11.18 8.69
N LEU A 54 -15.97 10.06 8.49
CA LEU A 54 -16.39 9.06 7.51
C LEU A 54 -17.67 8.32 7.94
N LYS A 55 -17.87 8.11 9.24
CA LYS A 55 -19.09 7.49 9.79
C LYS A 55 -20.29 8.43 9.82
N SER A 56 -20.07 9.74 9.96
CA SER A 56 -21.15 10.73 10.00
C SER A 56 -21.57 11.27 8.63
N ALA A 57 -20.70 11.18 7.62
CA ALA A 57 -20.98 11.64 6.27
C ALA A 57 -22.02 10.77 5.56
N GLY A 58 -22.64 11.32 4.51
CA GLY A 58 -23.69 10.66 3.73
C GLY A 58 -24.91 10.33 4.58
N ASP A 59 -25.33 11.25 5.44
CA ASP A 59 -26.42 11.04 6.40
C ASP A 59 -26.22 9.84 7.35
N GLY A 60 -24.95 9.55 7.70
CA GLY A 60 -24.62 8.44 8.59
C GLY A 60 -24.62 7.07 7.91
N GLU A 61 -24.41 7.01 6.58
CA GLU A 61 -24.44 5.77 5.79
C GLU A 61 -23.50 4.67 6.33
N PHE A 62 -22.42 5.06 7.00
CA PHE A 62 -21.43 4.16 7.61
C PHE A 62 -21.47 4.15 9.15
N ALA A 63 -22.52 4.69 9.77
CA ALA A 63 -22.63 4.80 11.23
C ALA A 63 -22.61 3.44 11.96
N ASP A 64 -23.26 2.44 11.39
CA ASP A 64 -23.36 1.09 11.98
C ASP A 64 -22.20 0.17 11.62
N MET A 65 -21.26 0.64 10.79
CA MET A 65 -20.10 -0.16 10.40
C MET A 65 -19.12 -0.37 11.55
N ASP A 66 -18.49 -1.54 11.54
CA ASP A 66 -17.43 -1.87 12.46
C ASP A 66 -16.27 -0.87 12.37
N LYS A 67 -15.76 -0.45 13.53
CA LYS A 67 -14.73 0.58 13.62
C LYS A 67 -13.40 0.13 12.99
N ALA A 68 -13.09 -1.17 13.03
CA ALA A 68 -11.87 -1.69 12.41
C ALA A 68 -11.98 -1.67 10.87
N ALA A 69 -13.14 -2.04 10.31
CA ALA A 69 -13.39 -1.93 8.87
C ALA A 69 -13.25 -0.49 8.36
N VAL A 70 -13.86 0.48 9.07
CA VAL A 70 -13.74 1.91 8.74
C VAL A 70 -12.30 2.41 8.84
N LYS A 71 -11.53 1.93 9.83
CA LYS A 71 -10.11 2.27 9.96
C LYS A 71 -9.27 1.70 8.81
N SER A 72 -9.54 0.46 8.38
CA SER A 72 -8.87 -0.15 7.22
C SER A 72 -9.16 0.60 5.92
N ALA A 73 -10.43 0.97 5.71
CA ALA A 73 -10.84 1.78 4.56
C ALA A 73 -10.15 3.15 4.56
N LEU A 74 -10.04 3.81 5.73
CA LEU A 74 -9.30 5.07 5.85
C LEU A 74 -7.82 4.92 5.54
N ALA A 75 -7.18 3.83 5.98
CA ALA A 75 -5.80 3.55 5.62
C ALA A 75 -5.62 3.44 4.10
N CYS A 76 -6.55 2.78 3.39
CA CYS A 76 -6.58 2.77 1.92
C CYS A 76 -6.70 4.17 1.31
N LEU A 77 -7.64 4.98 1.80
CA LEU A 77 -7.85 6.34 1.28
C LEU A 77 -6.64 7.24 1.49
N LYS A 78 -5.95 7.11 2.63
CA LYS A 78 -4.74 7.87 2.95
C LYS A 78 -3.50 7.36 2.19
N GLY A 79 -3.59 6.20 1.57
CA GLY A 79 -2.44 5.53 0.94
C GLY A 79 -1.50 4.88 1.96
N GLU A 80 -2.00 4.65 3.17
CA GLU A 80 -1.32 3.91 4.24
C GLU A 80 -1.48 2.39 4.04
N ASN A 81 -2.57 1.94 3.40
CA ASN A 81 -2.64 0.55 2.93
C ASN A 81 -1.75 0.37 1.72
N GLU A 82 -0.86 -0.60 1.85
CA GLU A 82 0.35 -0.76 1.07
C GLU A 82 0.10 -1.42 -0.29
N ILE A 83 -0.77 -0.82 -1.10
CA ILE A 83 -1.03 -1.22 -2.49
C ILE A 83 -0.62 -0.11 -3.46
N SER A 84 0.39 0.68 -3.08
CA SER A 84 1.48 0.88 -4.04
C SER A 84 2.35 -0.37 -3.95
N ALA A 85 1.79 -1.50 -4.39
CA ALA A 85 2.58 -2.64 -4.79
C ALA A 85 3.30 -2.19 -6.06
N GLU A 86 4.35 -1.38 -5.90
CA GLU A 86 5.46 -1.54 -6.82
C GLU A 86 5.72 -3.06 -6.83
N PRO A 87 5.67 -3.70 -8.00
CA PRO A 87 5.86 -5.14 -8.08
C PRO A 87 7.14 -5.46 -7.33
N LEU A 88 7.11 -6.53 -6.53
CA LEU A 88 8.34 -7.01 -5.93
C LEU A 88 9.33 -7.26 -7.06
N PRO A 89 10.61 -6.90 -6.86
CA PRO A 89 11.63 -7.22 -7.84
C PRO A 89 11.65 -8.72 -8.11
N GLU A 90 11.97 -9.09 -9.35
CA GLU A 90 12.08 -10.49 -9.72
C GLU A 90 13.33 -11.08 -9.06
N SER A 91 13.15 -12.10 -8.24
CA SER A 91 14.26 -12.87 -7.68
C SER A 91 14.69 -13.97 -8.64
N GLU A 92 15.98 -14.13 -8.80
CA GLU A 92 16.60 -15.24 -9.54
C GLU A 92 16.71 -16.48 -8.67
N ALA A 93 16.59 -17.66 -9.28
CA ALA A 93 16.74 -18.93 -8.57
C ALA A 93 18.17 -19.08 -8.03
N TYR A 94 18.26 -19.50 -6.76
CA TYR A 94 19.53 -19.78 -6.11
C TYR A 94 19.90 -21.27 -6.21
N ALA A 95 21.11 -21.57 -6.67
CA ALA A 95 21.75 -22.88 -6.54
C ALA A 95 23.09 -22.79 -5.78
N GLU A 96 23.34 -23.77 -4.91
CA GLU A 96 24.58 -23.82 -4.14
C GLU A 96 25.80 -24.12 -5.03
N GLY A 97 26.88 -23.36 -4.84
CA GLY A 97 28.07 -23.40 -5.69
C GLY A 97 27.97 -22.53 -6.95
N GLU A 98 26.78 -22.01 -7.26
CA GLU A 98 26.58 -21.02 -8.31
C GLU A 98 27.08 -19.66 -7.82
N MET A 99 27.92 -18.99 -8.62
CA MET A 99 28.67 -17.78 -8.26
C MET A 99 29.69 -18.01 -7.13
N PRO A 100 30.84 -18.67 -7.41
CA PRO A 100 31.90 -18.88 -6.42
C PRO A 100 32.47 -17.56 -5.91
N ASN A 101 33.03 -17.57 -4.69
CA ASN A 101 33.56 -16.38 -4.00
C ASN A 101 32.53 -15.25 -3.81
N SER A 102 31.24 -15.60 -3.68
CA SER A 102 30.19 -14.63 -3.38
C SER A 102 29.82 -14.62 -1.90
N ILE A 103 29.28 -13.49 -1.45
CA ILE A 103 28.66 -13.29 -0.15
C ILE A 103 27.16 -13.06 -0.29
N ARG A 104 26.42 -13.21 0.80
CA ARG A 104 25.01 -12.82 0.88
C ARG A 104 24.87 -11.53 1.66
N VAL A 105 24.14 -10.57 1.10
CA VAL A 105 23.89 -9.26 1.70
C VAL A 105 22.39 -9.05 1.82
N ALA A 106 21.93 -8.64 2.99
CA ALA A 106 20.52 -8.32 3.24
C ALA A 106 20.32 -6.80 3.29
N PHE A 107 19.37 -6.30 2.52
CA PHE A 107 18.98 -4.89 2.51
C PHE A 107 17.58 -4.71 3.05
N ALA A 108 17.44 -3.82 4.04
CA ALA A 108 16.14 -3.43 4.57
C ALA A 108 15.41 -2.55 3.55
N SER A 109 14.21 -2.97 3.14
CA SER A 109 13.41 -2.29 2.12
C SER A 109 11.94 -2.19 2.53
N ASN A 110 11.33 -1.07 2.17
CA ASN A 110 9.90 -0.81 2.29
C ASN A 110 9.24 -0.72 0.91
N LYS A 111 9.98 -0.34 -0.15
CA LYS A 111 9.47 -0.19 -1.53
C LYS A 111 10.44 -0.76 -2.57
N GLY A 112 9.93 -1.61 -3.47
CA GLY A 112 10.69 -2.15 -4.60
C GLY A 112 12.07 -2.69 -4.20
N GLU A 113 13.10 -2.24 -4.92
CA GLU A 113 14.53 -2.48 -4.61
C GLU A 113 15.20 -1.36 -3.79
N MET A 114 14.44 -0.40 -3.27
CA MET A 114 15.02 0.73 -2.56
C MET A 114 15.52 0.33 -1.17
N LEU A 115 16.70 0.83 -0.78
CA LEU A 115 17.19 0.85 0.60
C LEU A 115 16.48 1.96 1.41
N ASP A 116 15.17 1.85 1.57
CA ASP A 116 14.35 2.81 2.33
C ASP A 116 13.79 2.22 3.63
N GLY A 117 14.24 1.01 4.00
CA GLY A 117 13.88 0.33 5.23
C GLY A 117 14.84 0.62 6.39
N HIS A 118 14.30 0.98 7.55
CA HIS A 118 15.05 0.93 8.81
C HIS A 118 15.09 -0.50 9.33
N PHE A 119 16.25 -1.01 9.76
CA PHE A 119 16.42 -2.42 10.12
C PHE A 119 15.33 -2.97 11.07
N GLY A 120 15.01 -2.24 12.13
CA GLY A 120 14.04 -2.67 13.15
C GLY A 120 12.57 -2.53 12.78
N SER A 121 12.23 -1.92 11.64
CA SER A 121 10.84 -1.64 11.24
C SER A 121 10.59 -1.75 9.74
N CYS A 122 11.55 -2.32 9.00
CA CYS A 122 11.38 -2.52 7.57
C CYS A 122 10.33 -3.58 7.30
N ARG A 123 9.71 -3.48 6.13
CA ARG A 123 8.68 -4.42 5.68
C ARG A 123 9.29 -5.74 5.23
N ARG A 124 10.49 -5.70 4.65
CA ARG A 124 11.18 -6.87 4.12
C ARG A 124 12.69 -6.67 4.04
N PHE A 125 13.39 -7.79 3.89
CA PHE A 125 14.79 -7.85 3.51
C PHE A 125 14.94 -8.42 2.10
N LEU A 126 15.62 -7.68 1.23
CA LEU A 126 16.06 -8.15 -0.08
C LEU A 126 17.41 -8.83 0.09
N ILE A 127 17.51 -10.09 -0.33
CA ILE A 127 18.72 -10.90 -0.14
C ILE A 127 19.45 -11.00 -1.47
N TYR A 128 20.59 -10.33 -1.57
CA TYR A 128 21.44 -10.39 -2.76
C TYR A 128 22.60 -11.35 -2.55
N GLN A 129 22.95 -12.07 -3.61
CA GLN A 129 24.22 -12.75 -3.74
C GLN A 129 25.16 -11.84 -4.54
N VAL A 130 26.34 -11.56 -3.99
CA VAL A 130 27.27 -10.56 -4.54
C VAL A 130 28.68 -11.16 -4.59
N SER A 131 29.32 -11.12 -5.76
CA SER A 131 30.74 -11.42 -5.96
C SER A 131 31.48 -10.14 -6.39
N SER A 132 32.76 -10.27 -6.75
CA SER A 132 33.54 -9.17 -7.35
C SER A 132 32.96 -8.66 -8.67
N ASP A 133 32.29 -9.54 -9.43
CA ASP A 133 31.96 -9.30 -10.84
C ASP A 133 30.45 -9.26 -11.12
N SER A 134 29.62 -9.70 -10.17
CA SER A 134 28.18 -9.82 -10.37
C SER A 134 27.39 -9.70 -9.07
N SER A 135 26.15 -9.20 -9.17
CA SER A 135 25.16 -9.25 -8.11
C SER A 135 23.82 -9.73 -8.65
N ARG A 136 23.09 -10.50 -7.85
CA ARG A 136 21.73 -10.96 -8.17
C ARG A 136 20.84 -11.00 -6.94
N LEU A 137 19.58 -10.65 -7.09
CA LEU A 137 18.57 -10.81 -6.04
C LEU A 137 18.16 -12.29 -6.00
N ILE A 138 18.40 -12.98 -4.89
CA ILE A 138 18.13 -14.42 -4.79
C ILE A 138 16.91 -14.77 -3.93
N ASP A 139 16.46 -13.84 -3.08
CA ASP A 139 15.37 -14.09 -2.13
C ASP A 139 14.79 -12.77 -1.58
N ILE A 140 13.52 -12.78 -1.19
CA ILE A 140 12.82 -11.65 -0.58
C ILE A 140 12.10 -12.15 0.68
N ARG A 141 12.51 -11.64 1.84
CA ARG A 141 12.00 -12.09 3.14
C ARG A 141 11.14 -11.02 3.79
N ALA A 142 9.84 -11.27 3.93
CA ALA A 142 8.94 -10.38 4.66
C ALA A 142 9.20 -10.45 6.18
N VAL A 143 9.07 -9.32 6.87
CA VAL A 143 9.09 -9.26 8.33
C VAL A 143 7.66 -9.37 8.83
N GLU A 144 7.31 -10.48 9.50
CA GLU A 144 5.98 -10.61 10.13
C GLU A 144 5.84 -9.57 11.25
N GLN A 145 4.87 -8.66 11.12
CA GLN A 145 4.47 -7.78 12.21
C GLN A 145 3.61 -8.61 13.19
N ARG A 146 4.13 -8.87 14.39
CA ARG A 146 3.37 -9.44 15.50
C ARG A 146 2.42 -8.42 16.12
#